data_AF-A0A8T5MK83-F1
#
_entry.id   AF-A0A8T5MK83-F1
#
_cell.length_a   1.000
_cell.length_b   1.000
_cell.length_c   1.000
_cell.angle_alpha   90.00
_cell.angle_beta   90.00
_cell.angle_gamma   90.00
#
_symmetry.space_group_name_H-M   'P 1'
#
loop_
_entity.id
_entity.type
_entity.pdbx_description
1 polymer ?
#
loop_
_entity_poly.entity_id
_entity_poly.type
_entity_poly.pdbx_seq_one_letter_code
_entity_poly.pdbx_strand_id
1 'polypeptide(L)'
;MDEGKKVIPCKSVTLRFGSDNRVTGSGGYNNYFSSYEIGSGGKFSLGIIGSTEMYCEGAMDQEYPYFKALENVSTIAIDKNSLKLFYNGG
;
A
#
# COMPACT_ATOMS: atom_id res chain seq x y z
N MET A 1 -33.43 13.57 -4.98
CA MET A 1 -33.17 12.23 -4.44
C MET A 1 -31.67 12.07 -4.50
N ASP A 2 -30.97 12.55 -3.48
CA ASP A 2 -29.52 12.37 -3.36
C ASP A 2 -29.29 10.98 -2.80
N GLU A 3 -28.96 10.03 -3.67
CA GLU A 3 -28.49 8.72 -3.24
C GLU A 3 -27.17 8.91 -2.51
N GLY A 4 -27.27 8.91 -1.18
CA GLY A 4 -26.14 9.05 -0.27
C GLY A 4 -25.05 8.06 -0.67
N LYS A 5 -23.90 8.60 -1.10
CA LYS A 5 -22.67 7.82 -1.27
C LYS A 5 -22.50 6.96 -0.03
N LYS A 6 -22.65 5.65 -0.18
CA LYS A 6 -22.41 4.68 0.89
C LYS A 6 -20.97 4.88 1.34
N VAL A 7 -20.79 5.58 2.46
CA VAL A 7 -19.49 5.78 3.07
C VAL A 7 -19.07 4.42 3.60
N ILE A 8 -18.34 3.66 2.80
CA ILE A 8 -17.67 2.45 3.30
C ILE A 8 -16.68 2.94 4.34
N PRO A 9 -16.69 2.41 5.58
CA PRO A 9 -15.72 2.82 6.58
C PRO A 9 -14.33 2.47 6.07
N CYS A 10 -13.65 3.49 5.52
CA CYS A 10 -12.28 3.41 5.07
C CYS A 10 -11.42 3.05 6.27
N LYS A 11 -10.75 1.89 6.23
CA LYS A 11 -9.66 1.61 7.18
C LYS A 11 -8.45 2.41 6.74
N SER A 12 -7.62 2.81 7.70
CA SER A 12 -6.35 3.43 7.38
C SER A 12 -5.48 2.47 6.56
N VAL A 13 -4.89 2.99 5.49
CA VAL A 13 -3.85 2.25 4.75
C VAL A 13 -2.65 2.01 5.68
N THR A 14 -2.05 0.83 5.58
CA THR A 14 -0.89 0.47 6.40
C THR A 14 0.14 -0.29 5.57
N LEU A 15 1.41 -0.16 5.96
CA LEU A 15 2.53 -0.91 5.41
C LEU A 15 3.39 -1.40 6.58
N ARG A 16 3.54 -2.72 6.71
CA ARG A 16 4.30 -3.37 7.79
C ARG A 16 5.33 -4.29 7.19
N PHE A 17 6.58 -4.13 7.60
CA PHE A 17 7.69 -4.99 7.20
C PHE A 17 7.78 -6.18 8.15
N GLY A 18 7.73 -7.39 7.61
CA GLY A 18 7.93 -8.65 8.31
C GLY A 18 9.38 -9.11 8.26
N SER A 19 9.78 -9.96 9.19
CA SER A 19 11.12 -10.57 9.25
C SER A 19 11.36 -11.64 8.18
N ASP A 20 10.35 -11.98 7.39
CA ASP A 20 10.33 -13.00 6.34
C ASP A 20 10.51 -12.41 4.93
N ASN A 21 11.04 -11.18 4.83
CA ASN A 21 11.15 -10.41 3.59
C ASN A 21 9.80 -10.19 2.89
N ARG A 22 8.71 -10.11 3.68
CA ARG A 22 7.38 -9.76 3.19
C ARG A 22 6.85 -8.51 3.86
N VAL A 23 6.13 -7.71 3.09
CA VAL A 23 5.28 -6.65 3.62
C VAL A 23 3.86 -7.17 3.73
N THR A 24 3.15 -6.69 4.75
CA THR A 24 1.71 -6.88 4.91
C THR A 24 1.05 -5.55 5.26
N GLY A 25 -0.23 -5.42 4.99
CA GLY A 25 -0.97 -4.24 5.37
C GLY A 25 -2.41 -4.26 4.93
N SER A 26 -3.10 -3.14 5.15
CA SER A 26 -4.43 -2.86 4.61
C SER A 26 -4.32 -1.82 3.50
N GLY A 27 -4.97 -2.08 2.36
CA GLY A 27 -5.16 -1.12 1.27
C GLY A 27 -6.33 -0.17 1.50
N GLY A 28 -7.03 -0.29 2.63
CA GLY A 28 -8.19 0.51 2.99
C GLY A 28 -9.42 -0.35 3.25
N TYR A 29 -9.61 -1.42 2.49
CA TYR A 29 -10.70 -2.37 2.71
C TYR A 29 -10.18 -3.81 2.84
N ASN A 30 -9.34 -4.18 1.89
CA ASN A 30 -8.67 -5.45 1.71
C ASN A 30 -7.29 -5.43 2.37
N ASN A 31 -6.88 -6.62 2.82
CA ASN A 31 -5.51 -6.83 3.25
C ASN A 31 -4.67 -7.21 2.02
N TYR A 32 -3.41 -6.80 2.04
CA TYR A 32 -2.46 -7.13 0.99
C TYR A 32 -1.15 -7.65 1.57
N PHE A 33 -0.40 -8.31 0.71
CA PHE A 33 0.94 -8.79 0.99
C PHE A 33 1.80 -8.72 -0.28
N SER A 34 3.10 -8.54 -0.09
CA SER A 34 4.07 -8.62 -1.17
C SER A 34 5.44 -9.02 -0.60
N SER A 35 6.31 -9.60 -1.42
CA SER A 35 7.74 -9.66 -1.07
C SER A 35 8.36 -8.28 -1.17
N TYR A 36 9.40 -8.01 -0.39
CA TYR A 36 10.17 -6.78 -0.54
C TYR A 36 11.67 -7.04 -0.54
N GLU A 37 12.40 -6.14 -1.19
CA GLU A 37 13.86 -6.10 -1.14
C GLU A 37 14.31 -4.71 -0.69
N ILE A 38 15.32 -4.66 0.17
CA ILE A 38 16.01 -3.42 0.58
C ILE A 38 17.49 -3.57 0.24
N GLY A 39 17.97 -2.72 -0.66
CA GLY A 39 19.37 -2.63 -1.05
C GLY A 39 20.10 -1.47 -0.38
N SER A 40 21.39 -1.34 -0.71
CA SER A 40 22.23 -0.23 -0.26
C SER A 40 21.65 1.13 -0.63
N GLY A 41 21.78 2.10 0.28
CA GLY A 41 21.29 3.46 0.06
C GLY A 41 19.76 3.59 0.11
N GLY A 42 19.05 2.63 0.71
CA GLY A 42 17.59 2.68 0.84
C GLY A 42 16.84 2.33 -0.44
N LYS A 43 17.51 1.75 -1.44
CA LYS A 43 16.84 1.20 -2.63
C LYS A 43 15.81 0.18 -2.19
N PHE A 44 14.60 0.32 -2.69
CA PHE A 44 13.47 -0.49 -2.29
C PHE A 44 12.68 -0.91 -3.53
N SER A 45 12.19 -2.14 -3.50
CA SER A 45 11.26 -2.66 -4.50
C SER A 45 10.31 -3.66 -3.86
N LEU A 46 9.07 -3.64 -4.32
CA LEU A 46 8.09 -4.68 -4.01
C LEU A 46 8.04 -5.70 -5.15
N GLY A 47 7.77 -6.95 -4.78
CA GLY A 47 7.30 -7.95 -5.74
C GLY A 47 5.83 -7.74 -6.08
N ILE A 48 5.23 -8.73 -6.73
CA ILE A 48 3.80 -8.73 -7.07
C ILE A 48 2.97 -8.55 -5.79
N ILE A 49 2.09 -7.56 -5.78
CA ILE A 49 1.16 -7.31 -4.67
C ILE A 49 -0.03 -8.26 -4.82
N GLY A 50 -0.19 -9.16 -3.85
CA GLY A 50 -1.40 -9.95 -3.68
C GLY A 50 -2.34 -9.26 -2.69
N SER A 51 -3.65 -9.31 -2.93
CA SER A 51 -4.66 -8.81 -2.00
C SER A 51 -5.83 -9.78 -1.85
N THR A 52 -6.54 -9.71 -0.73
CA THR A 52 -7.79 -10.45 -0.55
C THR A 52 -8.89 -9.75 -1.33
N GLU A 53 -9.63 -10.44 -2.19
CA GLU A 53 -10.75 -9.81 -2.90
C GLU A 53 -12.03 -9.86 -2.05
N MET A 54 -12.33 -8.79 -1.30
CA MET A 54 -13.71 -8.51 -0.89
C MET A 54 -14.26 -7.42 -1.80
N TYR A 55 -15.20 -7.81 -2.68
CA TYR A 55 -15.86 -6.87 -3.57
C TYR A 55 -16.77 -5.92 -2.78
N CYS A 56 -16.42 -4.64 -2.77
CA CYS A 56 -17.28 -3.57 -2.29
C CYS A 56 -17.21 -2.40 -3.27
N GLU A 57 -18.36 -1.87 -3.68
CA GLU A 57 -18.44 -0.73 -4.60
C GLU A 57 -17.69 0.48 -4.02
N GLY A 58 -16.61 0.91 -4.68
CA GLY A 58 -15.78 2.04 -4.24
C GLY A 58 -14.53 1.67 -3.44
N ALA A 59 -14.34 0.39 -3.05
CA ALA A 59 -13.07 -0.05 -2.44
C ALA A 59 -11.90 0.00 -3.44
N MET A 60 -12.16 -0.38 -4.70
CA MET A 60 -11.15 -0.33 -5.77
C MET A 60 -10.65 1.09 -6.05
N ASP A 61 -11.50 2.11 -5.87
CA ASP A 61 -11.17 3.52 -6.15
C ASP A 61 -10.08 4.06 -5.19
N GLN A 62 -9.93 3.45 -4.03
CA GLN A 62 -8.89 3.81 -3.06
C GLN A 62 -7.71 2.83 -3.05
N GLU A 63 -7.98 1.53 -3.20
CA GLU A 63 -6.94 0.49 -3.13
C GLU A 63 -6.01 0.52 -4.32
N TYR A 64 -6.56 0.70 -5.52
CA TYR A 64 -5.77 0.65 -6.74
C TYR A 64 -4.73 1.79 -6.81
N PRO A 65 -5.07 3.07 -6.53
CA PRO A 65 -4.07 4.13 -6.49
C PRO A 65 -2.98 3.88 -5.44
N TYR A 66 -3.33 3.33 -4.27
CA TYR A 66 -2.35 3.01 -3.23
C TYR A 66 -1.38 1.91 -3.67
N PHE A 67 -1.89 0.81 -4.25
CA PHE A 67 -1.04 -0.26 -4.76
C PHE A 67 -0.17 0.21 -5.93
N LYS A 68 -0.72 1.00 -6.85
CA LYS A 68 0.07 1.60 -7.94
C LYS A 68 1.17 2.50 -7.41
N ALA A 69 0.91 3.31 -6.38
CA ALA A 69 1.95 4.13 -5.77
C ALA A 69 3.05 3.26 -5.15
N LEU A 70 2.69 2.21 -4.41
CA LEU A 70 3.63 1.26 -3.80
C LEU A 70 4.50 0.52 -4.83
N GLU A 71 3.92 0.09 -5.96
CA GLU A 71 4.65 -0.56 -7.06
C GLU A 71 5.74 0.33 -7.69
N ASN A 72 5.57 1.65 -7.62
CA ASN A 72 6.51 2.60 -8.22
C ASN A 72 7.58 3.10 -7.23
N VAL A 73 7.51 2.73 -5.95
CA VAL A 73 8.51 3.14 -4.96
C VAL A 73 9.86 2.54 -5.30
N SER A 74 10.86 3.40 -5.43
CA SER A 74 12.24 3.03 -5.74
C SER A 74 13.18 3.24 -4.56
N THR A 75 12.80 4.05 -3.58
CA THR A 75 13.64 4.38 -2.43
C THR A 75 12.81 4.63 -1.18
N ILE A 76 13.34 4.25 -0.03
CA ILE A 76 12.76 4.54 1.28
C ILE A 76 13.75 5.27 2.18
N ALA A 77 13.22 6.13 3.04
CA ALA A 77 13.97 6.74 4.13
C ALA A 77 13.17 6.71 5.42
N ILE A 78 13.86 6.46 6.53
CA ILE A 78 13.27 6.56 7.87
C ILE A 78 13.77 7.87 8.48
N ASP A 79 12.83 8.72 8.88
CA ASP A 79 13.10 10.00 9.52
C ASP A 79 12.37 10.04 10.86
N LYS A 80 13.12 9.85 11.95
CA LYS A 80 12.61 9.73 13.33
C LYS A 80 11.56 8.63 13.49
N ASN A 81 10.28 9.01 13.36
CA ASN A 81 9.11 8.14 13.50
C ASN A 81 8.30 8.01 12.20
N SER A 82 8.82 8.52 11.09
CA SER A 82 8.14 8.52 9.80
C SER A 82 8.92 7.70 8.78
N LEU A 83 8.21 6.85 8.05
CA LEU A 83 8.70 6.21 6.84
C LEU A 83 8.29 7.07 5.63
N LYS A 84 9.27 7.47 4.82
CA LYS A 84 9.07 8.19 3.55
C LYS A 84 9.33 7.22 2.40
N LEU A 85 8.38 7.15 1.48
CA LEU A 85 8.42 6.34 0.26
C LEU A 85 8.63 7.30 -0.91
N PHE A 86 9.68 7.10 -1.70
CA PHE A 86 9.98 7.90 -2.88
C PHE A 86 9.77 7.03 -4.12
N TYR A 87 8.95 7.52 -5.05
CA TYR A 87 8.68 6.89 -6.33
C TYR A 87 8.94 7.88 -7.46
N ASN A 88 9.42 7.38 -8.60
CA ASN A 88 9.58 8.21 -9.79
C ASN A 88 8.21 8.34 -10.49
N GLY A 89 7.42 9.35 -10.10
CA GLY A 89 6.09 9.55 -10.69
C GLY A 89 5.30 10.78 -10.21
N GLY A 90 5.85 11.63 -9.32
CA GLY A 90 5.20 12.86 -8.86
C GLY A 90 5.78 13.39 -7.56
#